data_AF-A0A0F9PGZ1-F1
#
_entry.id   AF-A0A0F9PGZ1-F1
#
_cell.length_a   1.000
_cell.length_b   1.000
_cell.length_c   1.000
_cell.angle_alpha   90.00
_cell.angle_beta   90.00
_cell.angle_gamma   90.00
#
_symmetry.space_group_name_H-M   'P 1'
#
loop_
_entity.id
_entity.type
_entity.pdbx_description
1 polymer ?
#
loop_
_entity_poly.entity_id
_entity_poly.type
_entity_poly.pdbx_seq_one_letter_code
_entity_poly.pdbx_strand_id
1 'polypeptide(L)'
;MADETTADTPTVESINADIERLTGDLVEAQQAHSDALETLEKGRSKASIEQLLEMAEGVRTASKGVENAESAITVAKRGLDRLEWESKTAALREVLTPIGSIVRDAVNDAIGTFAEFNVTGLVVTVNNIGQPDMETSVKPTGPDIPKPPGGVKRSGGGGKRASHSVTENGATMTPREYVAAHSEDSTDIIRAYLGGDTSHKVNLTHEAERIAKKLGHTFS
;
A
#
# COMPACT_ATOMS: atom_id res chain seq x y z
N MET A 1 -9.08 -6.84 43.28
CA MET A 1 -8.18 -6.40 42.19
C MET A 1 -9.09 -6.23 41.00
N ALA A 2 -9.26 -4.98 40.57
CA ALA A 2 -10.23 -4.61 39.55
C ALA A 2 -9.80 -5.24 38.21
N ASP A 3 -10.78 -5.84 37.56
CA ASP A 3 -10.74 -6.31 36.19
C ASP A 3 -10.38 -5.10 35.31
N GLU A 4 -9.13 -5.03 34.86
CA GLU A 4 -8.71 -4.03 33.89
C GLU A 4 -9.52 -4.29 32.63
N THR A 5 -10.46 -3.38 32.36
CA THR A 5 -11.20 -3.26 31.11
C THR A 5 -10.24 -3.35 29.93
N THR A 6 -10.04 -4.55 29.40
CA THR A 6 -9.58 -4.74 28.03
C THR A 6 -10.64 -4.09 27.19
N ALA A 7 -10.37 -2.87 26.71
CA ALA A 7 -11.17 -2.27 25.66
C ALA A 7 -11.37 -3.35 24.59
N ASP A 8 -12.62 -3.76 24.38
CA ASP A 8 -12.96 -4.83 23.43
C ASP A 8 -12.19 -4.58 22.15
N THR A 9 -11.28 -5.50 21.81
CA THR A 9 -10.55 -5.41 20.56
C THR A 9 -11.60 -5.25 19.45
N PRO A 10 -11.57 -4.17 18.65
CA PRO A 10 -12.61 -3.91 17.67
C PRO A 10 -12.79 -5.13 16.77
N THR A 11 -14.00 -5.68 16.74
CA THR A 11 -14.37 -6.80 15.87
C THR A 11 -14.94 -6.29 14.56
N VAL A 12 -14.94 -7.13 13.53
CA VAL A 12 -15.59 -6.85 12.24
C VAL A 12 -17.06 -6.48 12.44
N GLU A 13 -17.75 -7.22 13.32
CA GLU A 13 -19.16 -6.98 13.67
C GLU A 13 -19.35 -5.61 14.34
N SER A 14 -18.48 -5.24 15.28
CA SER A 14 -18.56 -3.94 15.98
C SER A 14 -18.34 -2.76 15.03
N ILE A 15 -17.36 -2.85 14.12
CA ILE A 15 -17.08 -1.80 13.14
C ILE A 15 -18.20 -1.69 12.11
N ASN A 16 -18.78 -2.81 11.68
CA ASN A 16 -19.93 -2.78 10.76
C ASN A 16 -21.16 -2.14 11.41
N ALA A 17 -21.44 -2.45 12.68
CA ALA A 17 -22.51 -1.79 13.43
C ALA A 17 -22.27 -0.28 13.56
N ASP A 18 -21.02 0.14 13.79
CA ASP A 18 -20.64 1.56 13.81
C ASP A 18 -20.80 2.24 12.45
N ILE A 19 -20.46 1.58 11.35
CA ILE A 19 -20.68 2.09 9.99
C ILE A 19 -22.17 2.27 9.73
N GLU A 20 -23.01 1.31 10.10
CA GLU A 20 -24.46 1.39 9.94
C GLU A 20 -25.05 2.56 10.74
N ARG A 21 -24.65 2.68 12.01
CA ARG A 21 -25.05 3.81 12.87
C ARG A 21 -24.62 5.15 12.28
N LEU A 22 -23.36 5.29 11.89
CA LEU A 22 -22.82 6.52 11.30
C LEU A 22 -23.47 6.84 9.94
N THR A 23 -23.90 5.83 9.18
CA THR A 23 -24.66 6.03 7.94
C THR A 23 -26.05 6.59 8.26
N GLY A 24 -26.69 6.15 9.34
CA GLY A 24 -27.89 6.79 9.88
C GLY A 24 -27.66 8.25 10.25
N ASP A 25 -26.62 8.53 11.03
CA ASP A 25 -26.24 9.90 11.42
C ASP A 25 -25.97 10.80 10.20
N LEU A 26 -25.36 10.25 9.14
CA LEU A 26 -25.11 10.97 7.89
C LEU A 26 -26.41 11.36 7.19
N VAL A 27 -27.40 10.46 7.13
CA VAL A 27 -28.71 10.75 6.53
C VAL A 27 -29.41 11.86 7.31
N GLU A 28 -29.39 11.81 8.64
CA GLU A 28 -29.96 12.86 9.50
C GLU A 28 -29.26 14.20 9.29
N ALA A 29 -27.92 14.20 9.22
CA ALA A 29 -27.14 15.42 8.97
C ALA A 29 -27.41 16.01 7.57
N GLN A 30 -27.56 15.17 6.55
CA GLN A 30 -27.90 15.60 5.19
C GLN A 30 -29.30 16.21 5.14
N GLN A 31 -30.27 15.60 5.85
CA GLN A 31 -31.61 16.15 5.97
C GLN A 31 -31.59 17.51 6.68
N ALA A 32 -30.89 17.63 7.81
CA ALA A 32 -30.76 18.89 8.55
C ALA A 32 -30.10 19.99 7.69
N HIS A 33 -29.11 19.63 6.87
CA HIS A 33 -28.49 20.57 5.93
C HIS A 33 -29.46 21.00 4.82
N SER A 34 -30.25 20.07 4.27
CA SER A 34 -31.30 20.39 3.30
C SER A 34 -32.36 21.33 3.88
N ASP A 35 -32.83 21.04 5.11
CA ASP A 35 -33.84 21.84 5.80
C ASP A 35 -33.32 23.26 6.12
N ALA A 36 -32.04 23.37 6.50
CA ALA A 36 -31.39 24.65 6.74
C ALA A 36 -31.28 25.49 5.45
N LEU A 37 -30.93 24.87 4.31
CA LEU A 37 -30.90 25.54 3.01
C LEU A 37 -32.30 26.02 2.59
N GLU A 38 -33.32 25.18 2.77
CA GLU A 38 -34.70 25.55 2.47
C GLU A 38 -35.19 26.72 3.35
N THR A 39 -34.82 26.71 4.63
CA THR A 39 -35.14 27.79 5.58
C THR A 39 -34.49 29.10 5.15
N LEU A 40 -33.20 29.07 4.79
CA LEU A 40 -32.48 30.23 4.28
C LEU A 40 -33.13 30.78 3.00
N GLU A 41 -33.52 29.90 2.07
CA GLU A 41 -34.13 30.29 0.81
C GLU A 41 -35.50 30.95 1.01
N LYS A 42 -36.34 30.40 1.89
CA LYS A 42 -37.63 31.01 2.29
C LYS A 42 -37.45 32.36 2.99
N GLY A 43 -36.43 32.48 3.84
CA GLY A 43 -36.13 33.69 4.61
C GLY A 43 -35.50 34.82 3.79
N ARG A 44 -34.78 34.49 2.71
CA ARG A 44 -33.94 35.42 1.91
C ARG A 44 -34.60 36.73 1.50
N SER A 45 -35.90 36.71 1.20
CA SER A 45 -36.62 37.88 0.66
C SER A 45 -37.30 38.76 1.71
N LYS A 46 -37.42 38.28 2.97
CA LYS A 46 -38.27 38.91 4.00
C LYS A 46 -37.59 39.07 5.36
N ALA A 47 -36.48 38.39 5.60
CA ALA A 47 -35.73 38.45 6.84
C ALA A 47 -34.83 39.69 6.91
N SER A 48 -34.59 40.17 8.14
CA SER A 48 -33.56 41.18 8.43
C SER A 48 -32.15 40.62 8.16
N ILE A 49 -31.16 41.51 8.05
CA ILE A 49 -29.76 41.11 7.81
C ILE A 49 -29.26 40.19 8.93
N GLU A 50 -29.59 40.49 10.19
CA GLU A 50 -29.23 39.69 11.36
C GLU A 50 -29.83 38.28 11.30
N GLN A 51 -31.09 38.16 10.89
CA GLN A 51 -31.76 36.87 10.71
C GLN A 51 -31.17 36.07 9.54
N LEU A 52 -30.75 36.73 8.46
CA LEU A 52 -30.08 36.06 7.34
C LEU A 52 -28.70 35.51 7.75
N LEU A 53 -27.96 36.23 8.59
CA LEU A 53 -26.69 35.76 9.14
C LEU A 53 -26.88 34.53 10.03
N GLU A 54 -27.90 34.53 10.89
CA GLU A 54 -28.23 33.37 11.74
C GLU A 54 -28.60 32.13 10.90
N MET A 55 -29.42 32.29 9.87
CA MET A 55 -29.76 31.19 8.94
C MET A 55 -28.53 30.67 8.19
N ALA A 56 -27.63 31.55 7.76
CA ALA A 56 -26.39 31.16 7.09
C ALA A 56 -25.43 30.39 8.02
N GLU A 57 -25.33 30.79 9.30
CA GLU A 57 -24.56 30.04 10.31
C GLU A 57 -25.19 28.66 10.56
N GLY A 58 -26.52 28.55 10.54
CA GLY A 58 -27.25 27.29 10.61
C GLY A 58 -26.92 26.34 9.47
N VAL A 59 -26.92 26.82 8.22
CA VAL A 59 -26.50 26.05 7.04
C VAL A 59 -25.05 25.59 7.18
N ARG A 60 -24.14 26.48 7.60
CA ARG A 60 -22.72 26.15 7.78
C ARG A 60 -22.52 25.05 8.84
N THR A 61 -23.26 25.14 9.95
CA THR A 61 -23.20 24.16 11.03
C THR A 61 -23.71 22.79 10.56
N ALA A 62 -24.82 22.76 9.83
CA ALA A 62 -25.38 21.53 9.29
C ALA A 62 -24.45 20.89 8.24
N SER A 63 -23.87 21.70 7.35
CA SER A 63 -22.86 21.25 6.37
C SER A 63 -21.66 20.61 7.05
N LYS A 64 -21.13 21.22 8.12
CA LYS A 64 -20.03 20.64 8.90
C LYS A 64 -20.42 19.33 9.60
N GLY A 65 -21.69 19.18 9.99
CA GLY A 65 -22.23 17.92 10.50
C GLY A 65 -22.11 16.77 9.49
N VAL A 66 -22.45 17.05 8.23
CA VAL A 66 -22.30 16.09 7.11
C VAL A 66 -20.84 15.69 6.92
N GLU A 67 -19.93 16.66 6.83
CA GLU A 67 -18.49 16.40 6.64
C GLU A 67 -17.90 15.54 7.76
N ASN A 68 -18.31 15.78 9.01
CA ASN A 68 -17.87 15.00 10.16
C ASN A 68 -18.36 13.56 10.09
N ALA A 69 -19.63 13.34 9.71
CA ALA A 69 -20.20 12.01 9.57
C ALA A 69 -19.51 11.22 8.45
N GLU A 70 -19.28 11.84 7.29
CA GLU A 70 -18.54 11.22 6.16
C GLU A 70 -17.11 10.84 6.54
N SER A 71 -16.43 11.73 7.28
CA SER A 71 -15.08 11.49 7.78
C SER A 71 -15.04 10.31 8.76
N ALA A 72 -16.00 10.23 9.68
CA ALA A 72 -16.12 9.13 10.64
C ALA A 72 -16.36 7.79 9.94
N ILE A 73 -17.26 7.74 8.95
CA ILE A 73 -17.51 6.54 8.13
C ILE A 73 -16.23 6.10 7.41
N THR A 74 -15.48 7.05 6.85
CA THR A 74 -14.23 6.76 6.14
C THR A 74 -13.19 6.13 7.07
N VAL A 75 -13.06 6.63 8.30
CA VAL A 75 -12.16 6.07 9.31
C VAL A 75 -12.60 4.66 9.71
N ALA A 76 -13.89 4.45 9.94
CA ALA A 76 -14.43 3.14 10.30
C ALA A 76 -14.18 2.09 9.18
N LYS A 77 -14.40 2.46 7.91
CA LYS A 77 -14.10 1.60 6.76
C LYS A 77 -12.61 1.23 6.66
N ARG A 78 -11.70 2.18 6.90
CA ARG A 78 -10.26 1.89 6.95
C ARG A 78 -9.90 0.92 8.09
N GLY A 79 -10.61 1.01 9.22
CA GLY A 79 -10.47 0.07 10.32
C GLY A 79 -10.88 -1.36 9.93
N LEU A 80 -12.00 -1.49 9.22
CA LEU A 80 -12.47 -2.76 8.66
C LEU A 80 -11.44 -3.38 7.69
N ASP A 81 -10.96 -2.59 6.72
CA ASP A 81 -9.96 -3.03 5.74
C ASP A 81 -8.68 -3.53 6.42
N ARG A 82 -8.27 -2.85 7.50
CA ARG A 82 -7.11 -3.22 8.30
C ARG A 82 -7.33 -4.55 9.01
N LEU A 83 -8.46 -4.75 9.69
CA LEU A 83 -8.76 -6.02 10.38
C LEU A 83 -8.78 -7.20 9.40
N GLU A 84 -9.40 -7.01 8.23
CA GLU A 84 -9.38 -8.04 7.19
C GLU A 84 -7.97 -8.35 6.70
N TRP A 85 -7.14 -7.32 6.50
CA TRP A 85 -5.75 -7.50 6.11
C TRP A 85 -4.93 -8.23 7.18
N GLU A 86 -5.10 -7.87 8.45
CA GLU A 86 -4.44 -8.54 9.59
C GLU A 86 -4.85 -10.01 9.67
N SER A 87 -6.14 -10.32 9.51
CA SER A 87 -6.67 -11.70 9.47
C SER A 87 -6.09 -12.53 8.31
N LYS A 88 -6.14 -11.99 7.08
CA LYS A 88 -5.57 -12.65 5.88
C LYS A 88 -4.06 -12.84 6.02
N THR A 89 -3.36 -11.89 6.63
CA THR A 89 -1.92 -11.97 6.86
C THR A 89 -1.55 -12.98 7.93
N ALA A 90 -2.37 -13.12 9.00
CA ALA A 90 -2.17 -14.13 10.03
C ALA A 90 -2.27 -15.54 9.46
N ALA A 91 -3.34 -15.83 8.69
CA ALA A 91 -3.51 -17.11 8.02
C ALA A 91 -2.34 -17.42 7.05
N LEU A 92 -1.87 -16.41 6.31
CA LEU A 92 -0.71 -16.57 5.43
C LEU A 92 0.57 -16.87 6.23
N ARG A 93 0.79 -16.20 7.36
CA ARG A 93 1.96 -16.45 8.24
C ARG A 93 1.94 -17.86 8.83
N GLU A 94 0.78 -18.39 9.21
CA GLU A 94 0.67 -19.77 9.70
C GLU A 94 1.14 -20.78 8.67
N VAL A 95 0.80 -20.58 7.39
CA VAL A 95 1.26 -21.44 6.29
C VAL A 95 2.75 -21.23 5.98
N LEU A 96 3.23 -19.99 6.01
CA LEU A 96 4.62 -19.67 5.66
C LEU A 96 5.64 -20.02 6.75
N THR A 97 5.23 -20.08 8.02
CA THR A 97 6.13 -20.34 9.15
C THR A 97 6.83 -21.71 9.06
N PRO A 98 6.11 -22.84 8.83
CA PRO A 98 6.73 -24.14 8.59
C PRO A 98 7.68 -24.16 7.39
N ILE A 99 7.30 -23.49 6.29
CA ILE A 99 8.13 -23.39 5.08
C ILE A 99 9.45 -22.66 5.39
N GLY A 100 9.37 -21.55 6.14
CA GLY A 100 10.53 -20.80 6.58
C GLY A 100 11.48 -21.63 7.45
N SER A 101 10.94 -22.48 8.33
CA SER A 101 11.75 -23.41 9.13
C SER A 101 12.49 -24.42 8.25
N ILE A 102 11.80 -25.05 7.29
CA ILE A 102 12.42 -26.01 6.36
C ILE A 102 13.55 -25.35 5.54
N VAL A 103 13.32 -24.14 5.03
CA VAL A 103 14.35 -23.40 4.28
C VAL A 103 15.54 -23.07 5.17
N ARG A 104 15.31 -22.69 6.43
CA ARG A 104 16.39 -22.43 7.39
C ARG A 104 17.22 -23.69 7.66
N ASP A 105 16.58 -24.82 7.86
CA ASP A 105 17.27 -26.09 8.11
C ASP A 105 18.14 -26.48 6.90
N ALA A 106 17.59 -26.38 5.69
CA ALA A 106 18.35 -26.61 4.46
C ALA A 106 19.53 -25.64 4.26
N VAL A 107 19.39 -24.39 4.72
CA VAL A 107 20.49 -23.41 4.71
C VAL A 107 21.57 -23.77 5.72
N ASN A 108 21.18 -24.26 6.91
CA ASN A 108 22.12 -24.68 7.94
C ASN A 108 22.94 -25.90 7.50
N ASP A 109 22.35 -26.84 6.76
CA ASP A 109 23.05 -27.99 6.21
C ASP A 109 24.15 -27.59 5.20
N ALA A 110 23.97 -26.45 4.52
CA ALA A 110 24.90 -25.90 3.52
C ALA A 110 25.76 -24.74 4.05
N ILE A 111 25.76 -24.48 5.36
CA ILE A 111 26.34 -23.26 5.93
C ILE A 111 27.85 -23.14 5.69
N GLY A 112 28.57 -24.26 5.67
CA GLY A 112 30.01 -24.29 5.40
C GLY A 112 30.34 -23.77 4.00
N THR A 113 29.59 -24.20 2.99
CA THR A 113 29.73 -23.74 1.61
C THR A 113 29.31 -22.28 1.47
N PHE A 114 28.23 -21.86 2.15
CA PHE A 114 27.83 -20.44 2.13
C PHE A 114 28.87 -19.52 2.77
N ALA A 115 29.55 -19.98 3.83
CA ALA A 115 30.65 -19.25 4.44
C ALA A 115 31.86 -19.14 3.48
N GLU A 116 32.20 -20.21 2.75
CA GLU A 116 33.30 -20.20 1.78
C GLU A 116 33.12 -19.14 0.67
N PHE A 117 31.89 -18.92 0.22
CA PHE A 117 31.55 -17.93 -0.82
C PHE A 117 31.03 -16.60 -0.28
N ASN A 118 31.13 -16.34 1.04
CA ASN A 118 30.61 -15.15 1.71
C ASN A 118 29.15 -14.82 1.32
N VAL A 119 28.29 -15.83 1.25
CA VAL A 119 26.87 -15.64 0.91
C VAL A 119 26.17 -14.93 2.08
N THR A 120 25.65 -13.73 1.82
CA THR A 120 24.97 -12.87 2.81
C THR A 120 23.45 -13.03 2.80
N GLY A 121 22.91 -13.72 1.81
CA GLY A 121 21.47 -13.96 1.69
C GLY A 121 21.12 -14.93 0.58
N LEU A 122 19.99 -15.60 0.74
CA LEU A 122 19.46 -16.55 -0.22
C LEU A 122 18.02 -16.15 -0.57
N VAL A 123 17.74 -15.95 -1.86
CA VAL A 123 16.37 -15.74 -2.34
C VAL A 123 15.88 -17.03 -2.98
N VAL A 124 14.84 -17.60 -2.39
CA VAL A 124 14.08 -18.71 -2.96
C VAL A 124 12.79 -18.13 -3.54
N THR A 125 12.59 -18.31 -4.83
CA THR A 125 11.38 -17.90 -5.54
C THR A 125 10.66 -19.15 -6.02
N VAL A 126 9.37 -19.25 -5.71
CA VAL A 126 8.48 -20.28 -6.26
C VAL A 126 7.47 -19.58 -7.15
N ASN A 127 7.50 -19.85 -8.44
CA ASN A 127 6.54 -19.29 -9.41
C ASN A 127 5.42 -20.29 -9.67
N ASN A 128 4.27 -19.77 -10.12
CA ASN A 128 3.11 -20.58 -10.56
C ASN A 128 2.63 -21.58 -9.50
N ILE A 129 2.57 -21.17 -8.22
CA ILE A 129 2.12 -22.02 -7.11
C ILE A 129 0.71 -22.58 -7.44
N GLY A 130 0.57 -23.90 -7.42
CA GLY A 130 -0.69 -24.59 -7.70
C GLY A 130 -0.98 -24.85 -9.18
N GLN A 131 -0.08 -24.50 -10.09
CA GLN A 131 -0.19 -24.77 -11.52
C GLN A 131 0.75 -25.91 -11.97
N PRO A 132 0.49 -26.56 -13.13
CA PRO A 132 1.36 -27.62 -13.65
C PRO A 132 2.79 -27.17 -13.98
N ASP A 133 3.00 -25.89 -14.22
CA ASP A 133 4.28 -25.25 -14.55
C ASP A 133 4.92 -24.56 -13.32
N MET A 134 4.64 -25.08 -12.12
CA MET A 134 5.30 -24.64 -10.89
C MET A 134 6.81 -24.83 -10.99
N GLU A 135 7.56 -23.75 -10.79
CA GLU A 135 9.02 -23.76 -10.87
C GLU A 135 9.65 -23.13 -9.62
N THR A 136 10.84 -23.61 -9.26
CA THR A 136 11.62 -23.06 -8.14
C THR A 136 12.92 -22.47 -8.66
N SER A 137 13.26 -21.27 -8.19
CA SER A 137 14.51 -20.57 -8.50
C SER A 137 15.20 -20.20 -7.21
N VAL A 138 16.46 -20.61 -7.06
CA VAL A 138 17.28 -20.31 -5.88
C VAL A 138 18.48 -19.48 -6.32
N LYS A 139 18.63 -18.29 -5.73
CA LYS A 139 19.71 -17.35 -6.07
C LYS A 139 20.44 -16.88 -4.82
N PRO A 140 21.73 -17.21 -4.65
CA PRO A 140 22.55 -16.69 -3.57
C PRO A 140 22.98 -15.24 -3.86
N THR A 141 23.23 -14.47 -2.81
CA THR A 141 23.74 -13.09 -2.85
C THR A 141 24.97 -12.97 -1.95
N GLY A 142 26.04 -12.32 -2.41
CA GLY A 142 27.32 -12.21 -1.70
C GLY A 142 28.44 -11.65 -2.58
N PRO A 143 29.49 -11.04 -2.00
CA PRO A 143 30.57 -10.40 -2.73
C PRO A 143 31.44 -11.38 -3.54
N ASP A 144 31.62 -12.60 -3.04
CA ASP A 144 32.53 -13.60 -3.63
C ASP A 144 31.81 -14.66 -4.46
N ILE A 145 30.54 -14.40 -4.82
CA ILE A 145 29.80 -15.29 -5.72
C ILE A 145 30.38 -15.17 -7.13
N PRO A 146 30.84 -16.29 -7.73
CA PRO A 146 31.43 -16.27 -9.06
C PRO A 146 30.44 -15.72 -10.08
N LYS A 147 30.85 -14.66 -10.79
CA LYS A 147 30.12 -14.19 -11.97
C LYS A 147 30.41 -15.15 -13.13
N PRO A 148 29.41 -15.51 -13.94
CA PRO A 148 29.69 -16.29 -15.14
C PRO A 148 30.67 -15.51 -16.03
N PRO A 149 31.63 -16.21 -16.68
CA PRO A 149 32.49 -15.57 -17.67
C PRO A 149 31.62 -14.90 -18.75
N GLY A 150 32.04 -13.70 -19.17
CA GLY A 150 31.29 -12.90 -20.14
C GLY A 150 30.97 -13.72 -21.40
N GLY A 151 29.71 -13.67 -21.83
CA GLY A 151 29.23 -14.37 -23.04
C GLY A 151 28.62 -15.75 -22.82
N VAL A 152 28.73 -16.35 -21.62
CA VAL A 152 28.09 -17.64 -21.34
C VAL A 152 26.65 -17.43 -20.88
N LYS A 153 25.70 -17.54 -21.81
CA LYS A 153 24.27 -17.64 -21.49
C LYS A 153 24.04 -18.96 -20.75
N ARG A 154 23.98 -18.93 -19.41
CA ARG A 154 23.42 -20.06 -18.67
C ARG A 154 21.94 -20.18 -19.06
N SER A 155 21.56 -21.35 -19.55
CA SER A 155 20.17 -21.80 -19.65
C SER A 155 19.59 -21.97 -18.25
N GLY A 156 19.47 -20.87 -17.51
CA GLY A 156 18.63 -20.79 -16.33
C GLY A 156 17.47 -19.91 -16.75
N GLY A 157 16.28 -20.50 -16.78
CA GLY A 157 15.01 -19.81 -17.01
C GLY A 157 14.96 -18.55 -16.15
N GLY A 158 15.34 -17.43 -16.74
CA GLY A 158 14.84 -16.15 -16.32
C GLY A 158 13.38 -16.21 -16.71
N GLY A 159 12.53 -16.66 -15.78
CA GLY A 159 11.13 -16.28 -15.81
C GLY A 159 11.11 -14.82 -16.21
N LYS A 160 10.36 -14.51 -17.27
CA LYS A 160 10.09 -13.13 -17.64
C LYS A 160 9.60 -12.48 -16.36
N ARG A 161 10.49 -11.77 -15.64
CA ARG A 161 10.07 -10.63 -14.84
C ARG A 161 9.20 -9.88 -15.83
N ALA A 162 7.94 -9.64 -15.50
CA ALA A 162 7.18 -8.61 -16.19
C ALA A 162 8.10 -7.39 -16.13
N SER A 163 8.85 -7.17 -17.21
CA SER A 163 9.90 -6.18 -17.25
C SER A 163 9.13 -4.94 -17.59
N HIS A 164 8.50 -4.39 -16.55
CA HIS A 164 7.98 -3.06 -16.65
C HIS A 164 9.10 -2.21 -17.24
N SER A 165 8.72 -1.37 -18.18
CA SER A 165 9.64 -0.53 -18.91
C SER A 165 8.98 0.81 -19.16
N VAL A 166 9.81 1.84 -19.23
CA VAL A 166 9.38 3.19 -19.54
C VAL A 166 9.99 3.56 -20.87
N THR A 167 9.15 3.99 -21.80
CA THR A 167 9.62 4.47 -23.10
C THR A 167 9.61 6.00 -23.10
N GLU A 168 10.79 6.59 -23.27
CA GLU A 168 11.01 8.03 -23.38
C GLU A 168 11.75 8.29 -24.71
N ASN A 169 11.16 9.11 -25.59
CA ASN A 169 11.77 9.50 -26.86
C ASN A 169 12.29 8.33 -27.74
N GLY A 170 11.63 7.16 -27.67
CA GLY A 170 12.01 5.96 -28.41
C GLY A 170 13.09 5.09 -27.74
N ALA A 171 13.62 5.49 -26.58
CA ALA A 171 14.48 4.67 -25.74
C ALA A 171 13.66 3.96 -24.66
N THR A 172 13.83 2.65 -24.53
CA THR A 172 13.18 1.83 -23.50
C THR A 172 14.13 1.62 -22.32
N MET A 173 13.70 2.05 -21.13
CA MET A 173 14.45 1.94 -19.88
C MET A 173 13.73 1.04 -18.88
N THR A 174 14.49 0.37 -18.01
CA THR A 174 13.91 -0.29 -16.84
C THR A 174 13.48 0.75 -15.80
N PRO A 175 12.52 0.43 -14.89
CA PRO A 175 12.09 1.32 -13.82
C PRO A 175 13.23 1.88 -12.99
N ARG A 176 14.28 1.09 -12.77
CA ARG A 176 15.47 1.55 -12.04
C ARG A 176 16.27 2.58 -12.83
N GLU A 177 16.51 2.35 -14.11
CA GLU A 177 17.24 3.29 -14.99
C GLU A 177 16.46 4.59 -15.14
N TYR A 178 15.14 4.49 -15.32
CA TYR A 178 14.26 5.62 -15.47
C TYR A 178 14.19 6.49 -14.19
N VAL A 179 14.02 5.86 -13.02
CA VAL A 179 14.01 6.60 -11.73
C VAL A 179 15.37 7.22 -11.43
N ALA A 180 16.48 6.59 -11.84
CA ALA A 180 17.81 7.16 -11.69
C ALA A 180 18.03 8.39 -12.60
N ALA A 181 17.56 8.33 -13.85
CA ALA A 181 17.62 9.44 -14.81
C ALA A 181 16.76 10.63 -14.36
N HIS A 182 15.65 10.36 -13.67
CA HIS A 182 14.69 11.36 -13.17
C HIS A 182 14.71 11.45 -11.63
N SER A 183 15.90 11.35 -11.03
CA SER A 183 16.07 11.34 -9.56
C SER A 183 15.64 12.63 -8.86
N GLU A 184 15.55 13.73 -9.60
CA GLU A 184 15.03 15.01 -9.11
C GLU A 184 13.51 14.95 -8.89
N ASP A 185 12.78 14.23 -9.75
CA ASP A 185 11.34 14.00 -9.64
C ASP A 185 10.95 12.89 -8.66
N SER A 186 11.95 12.19 -8.11
CA SER A 186 11.79 11.11 -7.15
C SER A 186 11.55 11.62 -5.73
N THR A 187 10.84 10.82 -4.92
CA THR A 187 10.66 11.06 -3.48
C THR A 187 11.99 11.00 -2.73
N ASP A 188 12.08 11.69 -1.59
CA ASP A 188 13.33 11.74 -0.80
C ASP A 188 13.80 10.35 -0.33
N ILE A 189 12.86 9.44 -0.05
CA ILE A 189 13.15 8.04 0.32
C ILE A 189 13.79 7.30 -0.85
N ILE A 190 13.30 7.50 -2.08
CA ILE A 190 13.86 6.89 -3.28
C ILE A 190 15.24 7.48 -3.60
N ARG A 191 15.41 8.79 -3.41
CA ARG A 191 16.69 9.46 -3.61
C ARG A 191 17.74 8.98 -2.61
N ALA A 192 17.37 8.81 -1.34
CA ALA A 192 18.22 8.21 -0.32
C ALA A 192 18.58 6.76 -0.66
N TYR A 193 17.61 5.97 -1.13
CA TYR A 193 17.83 4.59 -1.58
C TYR A 193 18.81 4.48 -2.76
N LEU A 194 18.68 5.35 -3.77
CA LEU A 194 19.63 5.43 -4.88
C LEU A 194 21.01 5.91 -4.43
N GLY A 195 21.08 6.73 -3.39
CA GLY A 195 22.31 7.17 -2.72
C GLY A 195 22.97 6.11 -1.82
N GLY A 196 22.38 4.92 -1.69
CA GLY A 196 22.95 3.78 -0.95
C GLY A 196 22.28 3.47 0.39
N ASP A 197 21.25 4.22 0.79
CA ASP A 197 20.50 3.94 2.02
C ASP A 197 19.44 2.84 1.79
N THR A 198 19.78 1.60 2.15
CA THR A 198 18.87 0.45 1.98
C THR A 198 17.99 0.17 3.21
N SER A 199 17.91 1.11 4.17
CA SER A 199 17.10 0.93 5.39
C SER A 199 15.60 0.86 5.12
N HIS A 200 15.14 1.39 3.98
CA HIS A 200 13.75 1.38 3.55
C HIS A 200 13.50 0.42 2.37
N LYS A 201 12.41 -0.36 2.46
CA LYS A 201 11.91 -1.12 1.30
C LYS A 201 11.26 -0.14 0.33
N VAL A 202 11.81 -0.04 -0.87
CA VAL A 202 11.28 0.84 -1.93
C VAL A 202 10.68 0.04 -3.09
N ASN A 203 9.66 0.60 -3.72
CA ASN A 203 9.06 0.06 -4.94
C ASN A 203 9.39 0.96 -6.14
N LEU A 204 10.53 0.68 -6.79
CA LEU A 204 11.01 1.43 -7.95
C LEU A 204 10.05 1.36 -9.15
N THR A 205 9.24 0.30 -9.26
CA THR A 205 8.25 0.14 -10.33
C THR A 205 7.14 1.18 -10.21
N HIS A 206 6.57 1.33 -9.02
CA HIS A 206 5.53 2.34 -8.75
C HIS A 206 6.10 3.75 -8.93
N GLU A 207 7.32 3.99 -8.45
CA GLU A 207 7.94 5.31 -8.61
C GLU A 207 8.20 5.66 -10.08
N ALA A 208 8.66 4.70 -10.88
CA ALA A 208 8.81 4.89 -12.31
C ALA A 208 7.47 5.17 -13.01
N GLU A 209 6.40 4.45 -12.64
CA GLU A 209 5.04 4.70 -13.17
C GLU A 209 4.55 6.11 -12.81
N ARG A 210 4.78 6.55 -11.56
CA ARG A 210 4.41 7.90 -11.09
C ARG A 210 5.13 8.99 -11.89
N ILE A 211 6.45 8.86 -12.06
CA ILE A 211 7.27 9.82 -12.81
C ILE A 211 6.88 9.78 -14.29
N ALA A 212 6.68 8.58 -14.88
CA ALA A 212 6.24 8.44 -16.26
C ALA A 212 4.88 9.12 -16.51
N LYS A 213 3.91 8.92 -15.61
CA LYS A 213 2.60 9.59 -15.67
C LYS A 213 2.71 11.11 -15.55
N LYS A 214 3.59 11.61 -14.67
CA LYS A 214 3.83 13.05 -14.49
C LYS A 214 4.44 13.70 -15.74
N LEU A 215 5.37 13.00 -16.40
CA LEU A 215 6.10 13.49 -17.57
C LEU A 215 5.42 13.14 -18.90
N GLY A 216 4.34 12.36 -18.89
CA GLY A 216 3.61 11.94 -20.09
C GLY A 216 4.29 10.82 -20.88
N HIS A 217 5.13 10.01 -20.23
CA HIS A 217 5.83 8.88 -20.84
C HIS A 217 5.02 7.57 -20.73
N THR A 218 5.23 6.65 -21.66
CA THR A 218 4.51 5.37 -21.71
C THR A 218 5.18 4.35 -20.80
N PHE A 219 4.41 3.85 -19.82
CA PHE A 219 4.79 2.76 -18.93
C PHE A 219 4.08 1.46 -19.36
N SER A 220 4.84 0.37 -19.50
CA SER A 220 4.32 -0.97 -19.87
C SER A 220 5.02 -2.05 -19.07
#